data_AF-A0A558J944-F1
#
_entry.id   AF-A0A558J944-F1
#
_cell.length_a   1.000
_cell.length_b   1.000
_cell.length_c   1.000
_cell.angle_alpha   90.00
_cell.angle_beta   90.00
_cell.angle_gamma   90.00
#
_symmetry.space_group_name_H-M   'P 1'
#
loop_
_entity.id
_entity.type
_entity.pdbx_description
1 polymer ?
#
loop_
_entity_poly.entity_id
_entity_poly.type
_entity_poly.pdbx_seq_one_letter_code
_entity_poly.pdbx_strand_id
1 'polypeptide(L)' 'MSKLKKMPEFKTEEEEREFWETHDSSDYLDWSQAKPVSFSKLKPSTTTI' A
#
# COMPACT_ATOMS: atom_id res chain seq x y z
N MET A 1 17.87 -1.07 10.91
CA MET A 1 17.29 -2.40 10.69
C MET A 1 15.88 -2.39 11.27
N SER A 2 14.95 -1.76 10.55
CA SER A 2 13.58 -1.55 11.05
C SER A 2 12.81 -2.85 10.92
N LYS A 3 12.31 -3.37 12.03
CA LYS A 3 11.58 -4.63 12.08
C LYS A 3 10.14 -4.36 11.65
N LEU A 4 9.86 -4.52 10.36
CA LEU A 4 8.49 -4.45 9.85
C LEU A 4 7.61 -5.48 10.55
N LYS A 5 6.40 -5.08 10.90
CA LYS A 5 5.39 -6.02 11.35
C LYS A 5 5.06 -6.99 10.22
N LYS A 6 4.76 -8.25 10.57
CA LYS A 6 4.30 -9.23 9.58
C LYS A 6 3.04 -8.70 8.92
N MET A 7 3.02 -8.76 7.58
CA MET A 7 1.85 -8.39 6.81
C MET A 7 0.68 -9.29 7.23
N PRO A 8 -0.47 -8.71 7.61
CA PRO A 8 -1.67 -9.48 7.92
C PRO A 8 -2.15 -10.26 6.67
N GLU A 9 -2.72 -11.45 6.89
CA GLU A 9 -3.39 -12.22 5.83
C GLU A 9 -4.86 -11.80 5.80
N PHE A 10 -5.26 -11.05 4.77
CA PHE A 10 -6.65 -10.67 4.55
C PHE A 10 -7.36 -11.71 3.69
N LYS A 11 -8.60 -12.04 4.04
CA LYS A 11 -9.44 -12.93 3.20
C LYS A 11 -10.29 -12.17 2.18
N THR A 12 -10.59 -10.89 2.45
CA THR A 12 -11.47 -10.05 1.64
C THR A 12 -10.93 -8.62 1.55
N GLU A 13 -11.28 -7.90 0.49
CA GLU A 13 -10.90 -6.50 0.29
C GLU A 13 -11.51 -5.58 1.36
N GLU A 14 -12.70 -5.92 1.86
CA GLU A 14 -13.39 -5.15 2.89
C GLU A 14 -12.62 -5.18 4.23
N GLU A 15 -12.15 -6.36 4.63
CA GLU A 15 -11.32 -6.56 5.83
C GLU A 15 -9.95 -5.85 5.70
N GLU A 16 -9.37 -5.86 4.50
CA GLU A 16 -8.17 -5.09 4.19
C GLU A 16 -8.42 -3.58 4.35
N ARG A 17 -9.53 -3.07 3.81
CA ARG A 17 -9.87 -1.64 3.90
C ARG A 17 -10.11 -1.20 5.33
N GLU A 18 -10.92 -1.91 6.10
CA GLU A 18 -11.20 -1.60 7.51
C GLU A 18 -9.92 -1.62 8.36
N PHE A 19 -9.01 -2.54 8.06
CA PHE A 19 -7.70 -2.61 8.70
C PHE A 19 -6.86 -1.38 8.35
N TRP A 20 -6.74 -1.00 7.07
CA TRP A 20 -5.95 0.16 6.66
C TRP A 20 -6.57 1.51 7.02
N GLU A 21 -7.89 1.59 7.23
CA GLU A 21 -8.53 2.78 7.78
C GLU A 21 -8.13 3.03 9.24
N THR A 22 -7.85 1.96 9.99
CA THR A 22 -7.54 2.03 11.42
C THR A 22 -6.04 1.90 11.72
N HIS A 23 -5.26 1.32 10.82
CA HIS A 23 -3.83 1.06 10.99
C HIS A 23 -2.95 1.87 10.02
N ASP A 24 -1.90 2.47 10.58
CA ASP A 24 -0.89 3.17 9.79
C ASP A 24 -0.01 2.18 8.99
N SER A 25 0.11 2.41 7.69
CA SER A 25 0.85 1.56 6.77
C SER A 25 2.37 1.64 6.92
N SER A 26 2.88 2.66 7.62
CA SER A 26 4.32 2.87 7.85
C SER A 26 4.93 1.90 8.85
N ASP A 27 4.11 1.23 9.65
CA ASP A 27 4.53 0.20 10.60
C ASP A 27 4.70 -1.19 9.93
N TYR A 28 4.08 -1.37 8.76
CA TYR A 28 4.06 -2.64 8.01
C TYR A 28 4.93 -2.60 6.75
N LEU A 29 5.06 -1.44 6.10
CA LEU A 29 5.84 -1.25 4.87
C LEU A 29 7.18 -0.56 5.14
N ASP A 30 8.27 -1.11 4.59
CA ASP A 30 9.59 -0.49 4.67
C ASP A 30 9.72 0.64 3.66
N TRP A 31 9.32 1.83 4.10
CA TRP A 31 9.48 3.05 3.31
C TRP A 31 10.96 3.38 3.03
N SER A 32 11.94 2.81 3.75
CA SER A 32 13.36 2.97 3.39
C SER A 32 13.74 2.21 2.12
N GLN A 33 12.97 1.20 1.74
CA GLN A 33 13.12 0.51 0.46
C GLN A 33 12.30 1.14 -0.67
N ALA A 34 11.41 2.08 -0.35
CA ALA A 34 10.61 2.77 -1.34
C ALA A 34 11.52 3.58 -2.27
N LYS A 35 11.42 3.31 -3.57
CA LYS A 35 12.19 4.02 -4.60
C LYS A 35 11.26 4.92 -5.40
N PRO A 36 11.70 6.14 -5.75
CA PRO A 36 10.96 6.95 -6.71
C PRO A 36 10.94 6.20 -8.04
N VAL A 37 9.74 5.85 -8.51
CA VAL A 37 9.52 5.19 -9.79
C VAL A 37 8.78 6.14 -10.72
N SER A 38 9.29 6.31 -11.94
CA SER A 38 8.60 7.07 -12.97
C SER A 38 7.72 6.12 -13.79
N PHE A 39 6.43 6.36 -13.78
CA PHE A 39 5.49 5.56 -14.55
C PHE A 39 5.32 6.07 -15.99
N SER A 40 6.39 6.00 -16.79
CA SER A 40 6.46 6.61 -18.14
C SER A 40 5.52 6.00 -19.18
N LYS A 41 4.85 4.89 -18.86
CA LYS A 41 3.94 4.15 -19.76
C LYS A 41 2.55 3.89 -19.15
N LEU A 42 2.15 4.64 -18.12
CA LEU A 42 0.77 4.52 -17.63
C LEU A 42 -0.21 4.95 -18.72
N LYS A 43 -1.21 4.11 -18.98
CA LYS A 43 -2.33 4.48 -19.83
C LYS A 43 -3.10 5.61 -19.12
N PRO A 44 -3.50 6.67 -19.84
CA PRO A 44 -4.38 7.68 -19.26
C PRO A 44 -5.65 7.02 -18.74
N SER A 45 -6.10 7.43 -17.55
CA SER A 45 -7.35 6.93 -16.97
C SER A 45 -8.51 7.42 -17.83
N THR A 46 -9.42 6.50 -18.20
CA THR A 46 -10.62 6.82 -18.99
C THR A 46 -11.76 7.37 -18.14
N THR A 47 -11.57 7.45 -16.81
CA THR A 47 -12.57 7.94 -15.88
C THR A 47 -12.37 9.43 -15.65
N THR A 48 -13.29 10.24 -16.19
CA THR A 48 -13.43 11.66 -15.84
C THR A 48 -13.92 11.76 -14.40
N ILE A 49 -13.22 12.54 -13.57
CA ILE A 49 -13.58 12.85 -12.18
C ILE A 49 -14.77 13.80 -12.08
#